data_AF-A0A0A0E7Y6-F1
#
_entry.id   AF-A0A0A0E7Y6-F1
#
_cell.length_a   1.000
_cell.length_b   1.000
_cell.length_c   1.000
_cell.angle_alpha   90.00
_cell.angle_beta   90.00
_cell.angle_gamma   90.00
#
_symmetry.space_group_name_H-M   'P 1'
#
loop_
_entity.id
_entity.type
_entity.pdbx_description
1 polymer ?
#
loop_
_entity_poly.entity_id
_entity_poly.type
_entity_poly.pdbx_seq_one_letter_code
_entity_poly.pdbx_strand_id
1 'polypeptide(L)' 'REPYRAIFLTDAGQDLAEICRRRHRVVVAFLLSLGIDEETAERDAEGIEHHVSGTTLEAFERRLNQK' A
#
# COMPACT_ATOMS: atom_id res chain seq x y z
N ARG A 1 11.97 -4.98 35.72
CA ARG A 1 10.88 -4.64 34.76
C ARG A 1 11.51 -4.82 33.38
N GLU A 2 11.29 -5.96 32.74
CA GLU A 2 11.84 -6.24 31.41
C GLU A 2 11.04 -5.45 30.37
N PRO A 3 11.64 -4.50 29.62
CA PRO A 3 10.97 -3.82 28.54
C PRO A 3 11.06 -4.69 27.28
N TYR A 4 10.05 -4.62 26.41
CA TYR A 4 9.98 -5.36 25.13
C TYR A 4 9.50 -6.82 25.22
N ARG A 5 8.19 -6.95 25.45
CA ARG A 5 7.45 -8.11 24.93
C ARG A 5 7.20 -7.87 23.44
N ALA A 6 7.56 -8.84 22.59
CA ALA A 6 7.17 -8.79 21.18
C ALA A 6 5.64 -8.65 21.06
N ILE A 7 5.19 -7.69 20.26
CA ILE A 7 3.78 -7.49 19.94
C ILE A 7 3.51 -8.31 18.68
N PHE A 8 2.58 -9.24 18.78
CA PHE A 8 2.12 -10.05 17.66
C PHE A 8 0.76 -9.53 17.20
N LEU A 9 0.56 -9.50 15.89
CA LEU A 9 -0.76 -9.24 15.32
C LEU A 9 -1.66 -10.45 15.60
N THR A 10 -2.93 -10.17 15.88
CA THR A 10 -4.00 -11.17 15.78
C THR A 10 -4.21 -11.54 14.31
N ASP A 11 -4.90 -12.63 14.03
CA ASP A 11 -5.22 -13.03 12.64
C ASP A 11 -5.91 -11.88 11.88
N ALA A 12 -6.91 -11.23 12.48
CA ALA A 12 -7.55 -10.05 11.91
C ALA A 12 -6.58 -8.87 11.69
N GLY A 13 -5.58 -8.71 12.56
CA GLY A 13 -4.53 -7.71 12.39
C GLY A 13 -3.57 -8.04 11.25
N GLN A 14 -3.27 -9.33 11.03
CA GLN A 14 -2.47 -9.80 9.90
C GLN A 14 -3.20 -9.55 8.58
N ASP A 15 -4.48 -9.90 8.50
CA ASP A 15 -5.32 -9.65 7.32
C ASP A 15 -5.36 -8.16 6.98
N LEU A 16 -5.58 -7.30 7.98
CA LEU A 16 -5.56 -5.85 7.79
C LEU A 16 -4.19 -5.36 7.30
N ALA A 17 -3.10 -5.87 7.89
CA ALA A 17 -1.74 -5.50 7.49
C ALA A 17 -1.41 -5.95 6.06
N GLU A 18 -1.94 -7.09 5.60
CA GLU A 18 -1.82 -7.52 4.20
C GLU A 18 -2.61 -6.63 3.25
N ILE A 19 -3.83 -6.24 3.63
CA ILE A 19 -4.65 -5.31 2.85
C ILE A 19 -3.93 -3.97 2.69
N CYS A 20 -3.41 -3.38 3.77
CA CYS A 20 -2.65 -2.13 3.70
C CYS A 20 -1.42 -2.29 2.80
N ARG A 21 -0.59 -3.33 3.03
CA ARG A 21 0.60 -3.59 2.18
C ARG A 21 0.27 -3.76 0.70
N ARG A 22 -0.86 -4.40 0.38
CA ARG A 22 -1.31 -4.54 -1.02
C ARG A 22 -1.66 -3.18 -1.61
N ARG A 23 -2.41 -2.35 -0.88
CA ARG A 23 -2.81 -1.01 -1.32
C ARG A 23 -1.58 -0.14 -1.58
N HIS A 24 -0.64 -0.10 -0.63
CA HIS A 24 0.63 0.62 -0.78
C HIS A 24 1.32 0.28 -2.10
N ARG A 25 1.56 -1.02 -2.33
CA ARG A 25 2.30 -1.51 -3.50
C ARG A 25 1.63 -1.16 -4.82
N VAL A 26 0.30 -1.26 -4.88
CA VAL A 26 -0.46 -0.90 -6.09
C VAL A 26 -0.31 0.59 -6.39
N VAL A 27 -0.41 1.44 -5.36
CA VAL A 27 -0.26 2.89 -5.54
C VAL A 27 1.17 3.24 -5.96
N VAL A 28 2.19 2.73 -5.27
CA VAL A 28 3.60 2.93 -5.64
C VAL A 28 3.86 2.49 -7.07
N ALA A 29 3.48 1.26 -7.43
CA ALA A 29 3.69 0.73 -8.78
C ALA A 29 3.00 1.59 -9.85
N PHE A 30 1.80 2.10 -9.55
CA PHE A 30 1.09 2.98 -10.45
C PHE A 30 1.81 4.32 -10.62
N LEU A 31 2.23 4.98 -9.54
CA LEU A 31 2.97 6.25 -9.60
C LEU A 31 4.30 6.10 -10.35
N LEU A 32 5.04 5.03 -10.08
CA LEU A 32 6.25 4.68 -10.84
C LEU A 32 5.96 4.49 -12.33
N SER A 33 4.83 3.87 -12.69
CA SER A 33 4.43 3.68 -14.09
C SER A 33 4.13 5.00 -14.82
N LEU A 34 3.84 6.07 -14.08
CA LEU A 34 3.68 7.43 -14.60
C LEU A 34 5.02 8.17 -14.78
N GLY A 35 6.14 7.57 -14.35
CA GLY A 35 7.48 8.16 -14.42
C GLY A 35 7.86 9.01 -13.19
N ILE A 36 7.12 8.90 -12.09
CA ILE A 36 7.48 9.51 -10.81
C ILE A 36 8.65 8.70 -10.21
N ASP A 37 9.59 9.38 -9.55
CA ASP A 37 10.72 8.72 -8.90
C ASP A 37 10.29 7.92 -7.66
N GLU A 38 11.12 6.97 -7.23
CA GLU A 38 10.80 6.04 -6.15
C GLU A 38 10.57 6.74 -4.81
N GLU A 39 11.38 7.74 -4.46
CA GLU A 39 11.25 8.45 -3.18
C GLU A 39 9.90 9.19 -3.10
N THR A 40 9.55 9.91 -4.17
CA THR A 40 8.27 10.61 -4.27
C THR A 40 7.09 9.63 -4.29
N ALA A 41 7.19 8.53 -5.05
CA ALA A 41 6.14 7.54 -5.15
C ALA A 41 5.83 6.85 -3.81
N GLU A 42 6.87 6.50 -3.03
CA GLU A 42 6.71 5.92 -1.70
C GLU A 42 6.02 6.90 -0.74
N ARG A 43 6.48 8.15 -0.71
CA ARG A 43 5.92 9.20 0.16
C ARG A 43 4.47 9.52 -0.17
N ASP A 44 4.14 9.65 -1.46
CA ASP A 44 2.78 9.94 -1.91
C ASP A 44 1.84 8.76 -1.68
N ALA A 45 2.34 7.52 -1.83
CA ALA A 45 1.56 6.32 -1.63
C ALA A 45 1.02 6.20 -0.20
N GLU A 46 1.81 6.56 0.83
CA GLU A 46 1.36 6.54 2.23
C GLU A 46 0.07 7.36 2.43
N GLY A 47 -0.01 8.57 1.86
CA GLY A 47 -1.21 9.41 1.97
C GLY A 47 -2.39 8.88 1.17
N ILE A 48 -2.11 8.41 -0.05
CA ILE A 48 -3.12 7.94 -1.00
C ILE A 48 -3.75 6.62 -0.52
N GLU A 49 -2.96 5.67 -0.04
CA GLU A 49 -3.44 4.33 0.29
C GLU A 49 -4.52 4.32 1.38
N HIS A 50 -4.46 5.27 2.31
CA HIS A 50 -5.43 5.43 3.39
C HIS A 50 -6.79 5.96 2.90
N HIS A 51 -6.80 6.77 1.84
CA HIS A 51 -8.00 7.49 1.38
C HIS A 51 -8.54 7.02 0.03
N VAL A 52 -7.74 6.29 -0.75
CA VAL A 52 -8.10 5.87 -2.09
C VAL A 52 -9.32 4.92 -2.05
N SER A 53 -10.32 5.18 -2.88
CA SER A 53 -11.47 4.28 -2.98
C SER A 53 -11.05 2.91 -3.55
N GLY A 54 -11.80 1.85 -3.25
CA GLY A 54 -11.59 0.53 -3.87
C GLY A 54 -11.66 0.62 -5.40
N THR A 55 -12.65 1.32 -5.94
CA THR A 55 -12.84 1.52 -7.39
C THR A 55 -11.64 2.18 -8.07
N THR A 56 -11.03 3.17 -7.41
CA THR A 56 -9.81 3.84 -7.92
C THR A 56 -8.62 2.89 -7.89
N LEU A 57 -8.45 2.13 -6.82
CA LEU A 57 -7.36 1.15 -6.68
C LEU A 57 -7.45 0.05 -7.75
N GLU A 58 -8.64 -0.47 -8.00
CA GLU A 58 -8.88 -1.43 -9.09
C GLU A 58 -8.54 -0.83 -10.46
N ALA A 59 -8.79 0.47 -10.67
CA ALA A 59 -8.40 1.13 -11.91
C ALA A 59 -6.88 1.20 -12.07
N PHE A 60 -6.14 1.42 -10.99
CA PHE A 60 -4.67 1.37 -10.99
C PHE A 60 -4.18 -0.05 -11.34
N GLU A 61 -4.71 -1.08 -10.67
CA GLU A 61 -4.37 -2.48 -10.96
C GLU A 61 -4.64 -2.84 -12.43
N ARG A 62 -5.82 -2.47 -12.97
CA ARG A 62 -6.13 -2.70 -14.39
C ARG A 62 -5.14 -2.00 -15.31
N ARG A 63 -4.76 -0.75 -15.03
CA ARG A 63 -3.82 -0.01 -15.87
C ARG A 63 -2.43 -0.64 -15.86
N LEU A 64 -1.98 -1.14 -14.71
CA LEU A 64 -0.71 -1.85 -14.56
C LEU A 64 -0.68 -3.17 -15.35
N ASN A 65 -1.81 -3.87 -15.45
CA ASN A 65 -1.94 -5.14 -16.18
C ASN A 65 -2.14 -4.98 -17.70
N GLN A 66 -2.40 -3.77 -18.19
CA GLN A 66 -2.62 -3.48 -19.62
C GLN A 66 -1.34 -3.08 -20.37
N LYS A 67 -0.17 -3.53 -19.90
CA LYS A 67 1.11 -3.33 -20.61
C LYS A 67 1.23 -4.25 -21.82
#